data_AF-A0A554K6A4-F1
#
_entry.id   AF-A0A554K6A4-F1
#
_cell.length_a   1.000
_cell.length_b   1.000
_cell.length_c   1.000
_cell.angle_alpha   90.00
_cell.angle_beta   90.00
_cell.angle_gamma   90.00
#
_symmetry.space_group_name_H-M   'P 1'
#
loop_
_entity.id
_entity.type
_entity.pdbx_description
1 polymer ?
#
loop_
_entity_poly.entity_id
_entity_poly.type
_entity_poly.pdbx_seq_one_letter_code
_entity_poly.pdbx_strand_id
1 'polypeptide(L)'
;MLDYPTEQLWILYEKLPEELKEAIFSERTAESIHNICERNGLQEKTPQVAKYAGYVLLGLLSPDEFQQVLRKDLKLKDDETKQVAREIGRFVLFPVKSSLEALYGEKPAEKPVSKKTTAEKETVDIYREMIDGE
;
A
#
# COMPACT_ATOMS: atom_id res chain seq x y z
N MET A 1 10.57 -0.52 1.54
CA MET A 1 9.34 0.29 1.64
C MET A 1 8.56 0.07 0.36
N LEU A 2 7.27 -0.26 0.45
CA LEU A 2 6.43 -0.44 -0.75
C LEU A 2 6.27 0.91 -1.47
N ASP A 3 6.64 0.94 -2.74
CA ASP A 3 6.63 2.15 -3.56
C ASP A 3 6.37 1.80 -5.03
N TYR A 4 5.65 2.67 -5.73
CA TYR A 4 5.28 2.51 -7.13
C TYR A 4 5.64 3.78 -7.90
N PRO A 5 6.14 3.67 -9.14
CA PRO A 5 6.52 4.84 -9.93
C PRO A 5 5.29 5.70 -10.27
N THR A 6 5.44 7.03 -10.18
CA THR A 6 4.36 8.01 -10.37
C THR A 6 3.61 7.83 -11.68
N GLU A 7 4.31 7.51 -12.76
CA GLU A 7 3.71 7.27 -14.08
C GLU A 7 2.71 6.10 -14.05
N GLN A 8 3.02 5.01 -13.33
CA GLN A 8 2.10 3.89 -13.19
C GLN A 8 0.87 4.25 -12.35
N LEU A 9 1.07 5.07 -11.30
CA LEU A 9 -0.04 5.56 -10.48
C LEU A 9 -1.00 6.41 -11.31
N TRP A 10 -0.48 7.22 -12.24
CA TRP A 10 -1.28 8.07 -13.11
C TRP A 10 -2.11 7.27 -14.11
N ILE A 11 -1.53 6.24 -14.73
CA ILE A 11 -2.25 5.36 -15.65
C ILE A 11 -3.41 4.63 -14.94
N LEU A 12 -3.21 4.22 -13.69
CA LEU A 12 -4.26 3.57 -12.89
C LEU A 12 -5.33 4.57 -12.49
N TYR A 13 -4.93 5.74 -12.01
CA TYR A 13 -5.83 6.83 -11.65
C TYR A 13 -6.77 7.20 -12.80
N GLU A 14 -6.27 7.34 -14.03
CA GLU A 14 -7.10 7.70 -15.19
C GLU A 14 -8.23 6.70 -15.44
N LYS A 15 -8.00 5.42 -15.15
CA LYS A 15 -8.96 4.32 -15.33
C LYS A 15 -9.94 4.16 -14.18
N LEU A 16 -9.74 4.87 -13.07
CA LEU A 16 -10.64 4.78 -11.91
C LEU A 16 -12.02 5.40 -12.21
N PRO A 17 -13.09 4.84 -11.62
CA PRO A 17 -14.38 5.51 -11.53
C PRO A 17 -14.25 6.84 -10.78
N GLU A 18 -15.13 7.79 -11.11
CA GLU A 18 -15.14 9.15 -10.56
C GLU A 18 -15.15 9.15 -9.02
N GLU A 19 -15.97 8.28 -8.41
CA GLU A 19 -16.08 8.15 -6.96
C GLU A 19 -14.73 7.81 -6.27
N LEU A 20 -13.88 6.97 -6.89
CA LEU A 20 -12.55 6.67 -6.36
C LEU A 20 -11.57 7.83 -6.58
N LYS A 21 -11.67 8.52 -7.72
CA LYS A 21 -10.86 9.72 -7.99
C LYS A 21 -11.17 10.82 -6.98
N GLU A 22 -12.45 11.07 -6.72
CA GLU A 22 -12.90 12.02 -5.71
C GLU A 22 -12.41 11.61 -4.31
N ALA A 23 -12.52 10.34 -3.94
CA ALA A 23 -12.05 9.87 -2.63
C ALA A 23 -10.54 10.05 -2.43
N ILE A 24 -9.72 9.92 -3.48
CA ILE A 24 -8.27 10.15 -3.41
C ILE A 24 -7.94 11.62 -3.12
N PHE A 25 -8.68 12.56 -3.72
CA PHE A 25 -8.45 14.01 -3.57
C PHE A 25 -9.37 14.69 -2.54
N SER A 26 -10.23 13.92 -1.87
CA SER A 26 -11.19 14.45 -0.92
C SER A 26 -10.52 14.93 0.36
N GLU A 27 -10.81 16.17 0.76
CA GLU A 27 -10.44 16.71 2.07
C GLU A 27 -10.94 15.81 3.21
N ARG A 28 -12.17 15.29 3.09
CA ARG A 28 -12.75 14.39 4.08
C ARG A 28 -11.92 13.10 4.26
N THR A 29 -11.38 12.56 3.17
CA THR A 29 -10.49 11.39 3.23
C THR A 29 -9.20 11.74 3.95
N ALA A 30 -8.57 12.87 3.59
CA ALA A 30 -7.34 13.34 4.22
C ALA A 30 -7.53 13.59 5.73
N GLU A 31 -8.62 14.27 6.12
CA GLU A 31 -8.97 14.50 7.52
C GLU A 31 -9.24 13.20 8.26
N SER A 32 -9.95 12.24 7.65
CA SER A 32 -10.21 10.94 8.27
C SER A 32 -8.92 10.20 8.56
N ILE A 33 -7.98 10.16 7.61
CA ILE A 33 -6.67 9.52 7.79
C ILE A 33 -5.86 10.24 8.88
N HIS A 34 -5.83 11.56 8.86
CA HIS A 34 -5.14 12.37 9.85
C HIS A 34 -5.67 12.11 11.27
N ASN A 35 -6.99 12.18 11.46
CA ASN A 35 -7.64 11.94 12.75
C ASN A 35 -7.41 10.52 13.26
N ILE A 36 -7.43 9.52 12.38
CA ILE A 36 -7.11 8.13 12.77
C ILE A 36 -5.66 8.02 13.23
N CYS A 37 -4.72 8.62 12.49
CA CYS A 37 -3.31 8.58 12.88
C CYS A 37 -3.07 9.31 14.20
N GLU A 38 -3.67 10.49 14.40
CA GLU A 38 -3.58 11.24 15.64
C GLU A 38 -4.10 10.46 16.84
N ARG A 39 -5.29 9.86 16.74
CA ARG A 39 -5.89 9.07 17.83
C ARG A 39 -5.08 7.85 18.22
N ASN A 40 -4.26 7.33 17.31
CA ASN A 40 -3.39 6.18 17.54
C ASN A 40 -1.92 6.60 17.81
N GLY A 41 -1.60 7.89 17.96
CA GLY A 41 -0.24 8.37 18.21
C GLY A 41 0.72 8.19 17.03
N LEU A 42 0.18 8.15 15.81
CA LEU A 42 0.89 7.91 14.55
C LEU A 42 1.01 9.16 13.67
N GLN A 43 0.92 10.37 14.24
CA GLN A 43 0.99 11.62 13.48
C GLN A 43 2.21 11.69 12.54
N GLU A 44 3.39 11.26 13.01
CA GLU A 44 4.61 11.24 12.19
C GLU A 44 4.55 10.23 11.02
N LYS A 45 3.67 9.23 11.11
CA LYS A 45 3.48 8.19 10.08
C LYS A 45 2.27 8.45 9.18
N THR A 46 1.52 9.53 9.42
CA THR A 46 0.36 9.95 8.60
C THR A 46 0.66 9.96 7.11
N PRO A 47 1.77 10.55 6.60
CA PRO A 47 1.99 10.58 5.16
C PRO A 47 2.17 9.18 4.55
N GLN A 48 2.78 8.24 5.28
CA GLN A 48 2.93 6.87 4.84
C GLN A 48 1.60 6.11 4.89
N VAL A 49 0.80 6.29 5.94
CA VAL A 49 -0.55 5.70 6.03
C VAL A 49 -1.42 6.21 4.89
N ALA A 50 -1.40 7.52 4.60
CA ALA A 50 -2.12 8.12 3.49
C ALA A 50 -1.65 7.56 2.14
N LYS A 51 -0.34 7.41 1.95
CA LYS A 51 0.23 6.78 0.73
C LYS A 51 -0.31 5.37 0.52
N TYR A 52 -0.27 4.53 1.55
CA TYR A 52 -0.75 3.15 1.45
C TYR A 52 -2.27 3.08 1.28
N ALA A 53 -3.04 3.96 1.93
CA ALA A 53 -4.48 4.06 1.72
C ALA A 53 -4.80 4.46 0.27
N GLY A 54 -4.02 5.38 -0.31
CA GLY A 54 -4.09 5.72 -1.73
C GLY A 54 -3.83 4.53 -2.64
N TYR A 55 -2.87 3.66 -2.31
CA TYR A 55 -2.65 2.41 -3.07
C TYR A 55 -3.85 1.46 -3.00
N VAL A 56 -4.58 1.44 -1.87
CA VAL A 56 -5.84 0.67 -1.79
C VAL A 56 -6.91 1.27 -2.69
N LEU A 57 -7.06 2.60 -2.68
CA LEU A 57 -8.01 3.32 -3.54
C LEU A 57 -7.70 3.17 -5.03
N LEU A 58 -6.43 3.03 -5.38
CA LEU A 58 -5.96 2.74 -6.74
C LEU A 58 -6.08 1.25 -7.13
N GLY A 59 -6.50 0.38 -6.20
CA GLY A 59 -6.61 -1.06 -6.41
C GLY A 59 -5.29 -1.84 -6.42
N LEU A 60 -4.17 -1.18 -6.12
CA LEU A 60 -2.83 -1.79 -6.05
C LEU A 60 -2.65 -2.67 -4.82
N LEU A 61 -3.37 -2.35 -3.74
CA LEU A 61 -3.22 -2.99 -2.45
C LEU A 61 -4.58 -3.42 -1.91
N SER A 62 -4.74 -4.70 -1.57
CA SER A 62 -5.98 -5.17 -0.94
C SER A 62 -6.09 -4.65 0.51
N PRO A 63 -7.29 -4.53 1.09
CA PRO A 63 -7.46 -4.15 2.50
C PRO A 63 -6.70 -5.07 3.49
N ASP A 64 -6.58 -6.36 3.16
CA ASP A 64 -5.81 -7.33 3.94
C ASP A 64 -4.28 -7.07 3.83
N GLU A 65 -3.81 -6.79 2.61
CA GLU A 65 -2.41 -6.46 2.35
C GLU A 65 -2.02 -5.11 2.97
N PHE A 66 -2.94 -4.15 3.01
CA PHE A 66 -2.76 -2.86 3.70
C PHE A 66 -2.39 -3.06 5.17
N GLN A 67 -3.11 -3.92 5.89
CA GLN A 67 -2.77 -4.25 7.28
C GLN A 67 -1.36 -4.84 7.39
N GLN A 68 -0.99 -5.75 6.48
CA GLN A 68 0.35 -6.35 6.48
C GLN A 68 1.46 -5.33 6.19
N VAL A 69 1.22 -4.40 5.27
CA VAL A 69 2.17 -3.33 4.93
C VAL A 69 2.34 -2.37 6.10
N LEU A 70 1.26 -1.93 6.74
CA LEU A 70 1.33 -1.10 7.95
C LEU A 70 2.19 -1.78 9.04
N ARG A 71 1.99 -3.06 9.29
CA ARG A 71 2.78 -3.80 10.28
C ARG A 71 4.26 -3.88 9.92
N LYS A 72 4.58 -4.17 8.66
CA LYS A 72 5.96 -4.43 8.20
C LYS A 72 6.75 -3.15 7.96
N ASP A 73 6.19 -2.22 7.19
CA ASP A 73 6.90 -1.00 6.78
C ASP A 73 6.91 0.06 7.89
N LEU A 74 5.82 0.18 8.66
CA LEU A 74 5.72 1.17 9.75
C LEU A 74 6.08 0.62 11.13
N LYS A 75 6.41 -0.67 11.21
CA LYS A 75 6.79 -1.38 12.45
C LYS A 75 5.77 -1.18 13.59
N LEU A 76 4.49 -1.11 13.23
CA LEU A 76 3.40 -0.96 14.19
C LEU A 76 3.18 -2.24 14.98
N LYS A 77 2.70 -2.11 16.23
CA LYS A 77 2.27 -3.27 17.02
C LYS A 77 1.03 -3.90 16.37
N ASP A 78 0.81 -5.19 16.67
CA ASP A 78 -0.30 -5.95 16.09
C ASP A 78 -1.67 -5.31 16.36
N ASP A 79 -1.86 -4.80 17.58
CA ASP A 79 -3.08 -4.16 18.03
C ASP A 79 -3.32 -2.82 17.30
N GLU A 80 -2.31 -1.94 17.30
CA GLU A 80 -2.34 -0.65 16.59
C GLU A 80 -2.60 -0.85 15.09
N THR A 81 -1.94 -1.84 14.47
CA THR A 81 -2.13 -2.16 13.06
C THR A 81 -3.57 -2.54 12.76
N LYS A 82 -4.14 -3.45 13.56
CA LYS A 82 -5.54 -3.90 13.40
C LYS A 82 -6.52 -2.76 13.61
N GLN A 83 -6.26 -1.89 14.58
CA GLN A 83 -7.10 -0.75 14.86
C GLN A 83 -7.09 0.25 13.71
N VAL A 84 -5.91 0.68 13.25
CA VAL A 84 -5.77 1.62 12.12
C VAL A 84 -6.37 1.02 10.84
N ALA A 85 -6.08 -0.24 10.52
CA ALA A 85 -6.63 -0.90 9.34
C ALA A 85 -8.16 -0.96 9.38
N ARG A 86 -8.75 -1.25 10.56
CA ARG A 86 -10.20 -1.25 10.75
C ARG A 86 -10.82 0.13 10.59
N GLU A 87 -10.21 1.15 11.19
CA GLU A 87 -10.72 2.53 11.11
C GLU A 87 -10.64 3.07 9.68
N ILE A 88 -9.51 2.88 8.99
CA ILE A 88 -9.36 3.24 7.57
C ILE A 88 -10.37 2.47 6.72
N GLY A 89 -10.51 1.16 6.96
CA GLY A 89 -11.52 0.35 6.30
C GLY A 89 -12.93 0.91 6.44
N ARG A 90 -13.29 1.41 7.62
CA ARG A 90 -14.63 1.92 7.92
C ARG A 90 -14.89 3.34 7.43
N PHE A 91 -13.90 4.23 7.57
CA PHE A 91 -14.10 5.67 7.31
C PHE A 91 -13.63 6.11 5.93
N VAL A 92 -12.68 5.37 5.32
CA VAL A 92 -12.10 5.72 4.02
C VAL A 92 -12.53 4.74 2.93
N LEU A 93 -12.44 3.43 3.20
CA LEU A 93 -12.70 2.42 2.16
C LEU A 93 -14.18 2.05 2.02
N PHE A 94 -14.92 2.00 3.13
CA PHE A 94 -16.34 1.64 3.13
C PHE A 94 -17.22 2.58 2.28
N PRO A 95 -17.06 3.92 2.32
CA PRO A 95 -17.84 4.83 1.49
C PRO A 95 -17.71 4.56 -0.01
N VAL A 96 -16.56 4.06 -0.46
CA VAL A 96 -16.26 3.77 -1.87
C VAL A 96 -16.19 2.26 -2.15
N LYS A 97 -16.75 1.44 -1.26
CA LYS A 97 -16.65 -0.03 -1.34
C LYS A 97 -17.22 -0.55 -2.66
N SER A 98 -18.37 -0.03 -3.09
CA SER A 98 -19.00 -0.43 -4.35
C SER A 98 -18.09 -0.19 -5.56
N SER A 99 -17.43 0.97 -5.60
CA SER A 99 -16.49 1.31 -6.67
C SER A 99 -15.19 0.50 -6.60
N LEU A 100 -14.69 0.20 -5.40
CA LEU A 100 -13.58 -0.73 -5.20
C LEU A 100 -13.96 -2.14 -5.68
N GLU A 101 -15.15 -2.62 -5.32
CA GLU A 101 -15.62 -3.96 -5.73
C GLU A 101 -15.80 -4.06 -7.23
N ALA A 102 -16.26 -3.01 -7.92
CA ALA A 102 -16.31 -2.96 -9.38
C ALA A 102 -14.91 -3.08 -9.99
N LEU A 103 -13.91 -2.40 -9.41
CA LEU A 103 -12.52 -2.49 -9.82
C LEU A 103 -11.95 -3.91 -9.68
N TYR A 104 -12.30 -4.63 -8.62
CA TYR A 104 -11.87 -6.01 -8.37
C TYR A 104 -12.76 -7.07 -9.06
N GLY A 105 -13.98 -6.71 -9.46
CA GLY A 105 -15.02 -7.62 -9.94
C GLY A 105 -15.09 -7.79 -11.46
N GLU A 106 -14.62 -6.82 -12.25
CA GLU A 106 -14.78 -6.84 -13.72
C GLU A 106 -13.66 -7.55 -14.51
N LYS A 107 -12.65 -8.16 -13.86
CA LYS A 107 -11.78 -9.18 -14.49
C LYS A 107 -10.97 -10.00 -13.47
N PRO A 108 -10.80 -11.32 -13.70
CA PRO A 108 -10.06 -12.19 -12.80
C PRO A 108 -8.56 -11.85 -12.81
N ALA A 109 -8.04 -11.51 -11.63
CA ALA A 109 -6.70 -11.83 -11.16
C ALA A 109 -5.53 -11.69 -12.16
N GLU A 110 -5.12 -10.47 -12.43
CA GLU A 110 -3.68 -10.19 -12.59
C GLU A 110 -3.27 -9.21 -11.49
N LYS A 111 -2.90 -9.77 -10.34
CA LYS A 111 -2.19 -9.02 -9.29
C LYS A 111 -0.95 -8.41 -9.95
N PRO A 112 -0.71 -7.09 -9.92
CA PRO A 112 0.59 -6.56 -10.26
C PRO A 112 1.57 -7.01 -9.18
N VAL A 113 2.20 -8.16 -9.45
CA VAL A 113 3.49 -8.63 -8.93
C VAL A 113 3.87 -8.04 -7.57
N SER A 114 3.50 -8.75 -6.51
CA SER A 114 4.27 -8.77 -5.26
C SER A 114 5.65 -9.36 -5.58
N LYS A 115 6.54 -8.55 -6.15
CA LYS A 115 7.96 -8.84 -6.16
C LYS A 115 8.43 -8.70 -4.72
N LYS A 116 8.54 -9.85 -4.06
CA LYS A 116 9.37 -10.05 -2.88
C LYS A 116 10.74 -9.42 -3.15
N THR A 117 11.01 -8.21 -2.68
CA THR A 117 12.39 -7.80 -2.41
C THR A 117 12.75 -8.36 -1.05
N THR A 118 12.96 -9.67 -1.03
CA THR A 118 13.88 -10.29 -0.09
C THR A 118 15.23 -10.24 -0.79
N ALA A 119 16.04 -9.22 -0.47
CA ALA A 119 17.45 -9.19 -0.79
C ALA A 119 18.19 -8.80 0.49
N GLU A 120 18.21 -9.75 1.43
CA GLU A 120 19.24 -9.82 2.45
C GLU A 120 20.13 -11.02 2.08
N LYS A 121 21.44 -10.75 2.07
CA LYS A 121 22.60 -11.64 1.84
C LYS A 121 22.85 -12.09 0.40
N GLU A 122 23.81 -11.42 -0.23
CA GLU A 122 24.92 -12.14 -0.82
C GLU A 122 26.21 -11.50 -0.28
N THR A 123 26.94 -12.29 0.51
CA THR A 123 28.26 -11.96 1.00
C THR A 123 29.21 -11.92 -0.20
N VAL A 124 30.04 -10.88 -0.25
CA VAL A 124 31.15 -10.78 -1.21
C VAL A 124 32.22 -11.78 -0.76
N ASP A 125 32.06 -13.03 -1.16
CA ASP A 125 33.08 -14.06 -1.01
C ASP A 125 33.87 -14.19 -2.31
N ILE A 126 34.89 -13.32 -2.40
CA ILE A 126 36.28 -13.66 -2.73
C ILE A 126 36.48 -14.48 -4.01
N TYR A 127 37.06 -13.81 -5.03
CA TYR A 127 37.69 -14.40 -6.21
C TYR A 127 38.47 -15.66 -5.87
N ARG A 128 37.88 -16.81 -6.17
CA ARG A 128 38.58 -18.08 -6.26
C ARG A 128 39.07 -18.22 -7.69
N GLU A 129 40.37 -17.98 -7.86
CA GLU A 129 41.16 -18.42 -9.01
C GLU A 129 40.76 -19.85 -9.43
N MET A 130 40.43 -20.03 -10.71
CA MET A 130 40.80 -21.25 -11.43
C MET A 130 42.03 -20.85 -12.24
N ILE A 131 43.25 -21.21 -11.81
CA ILE A 131 43.90 -22.52 -11.98
C ILE A 131 44.00 -22.91 -13.47
N ASP A 132 45.26 -22.84 -13.92
CA ASP A 132 45.99 -23.56 -14.97
C ASP A 132 45.34 -23.90 -16.32
N GLY A 133 46.08 -23.51 -17.37
CA GLY A 133 46.62 -24.49 -18.32
C GLY A 133 46.10 -24.42 -19.75
N GLU A 134 46.91 -23.83 -20.64
CA GLU A 134 47.42 -24.46 -21.87
C GLU A 134 48.62 -23.67 -22.43
#